data_AF-A0A0P9M9S0-F1
#
_entry.id   AF-A0A0P9M9S0-F1
#
_cell.length_a   1.000
_cell.length_b   1.000
_cell.length_c   1.000
_cell.angle_alpha   90.00
_cell.angle_beta   90.00
_cell.angle_gamma   90.00
#
_symmetry.space_group_name_H-M   'P 1'
#
loop_
_entity.id
_entity.type
_entity.pdbx_description
1 polymer ?
#
loop_
_entity_poly.entity_id
_entity_poly.type
_entity_poly.pdbx_seq_one_letter_code
_entity_poly.pdbx_strand_id
1 'polypeptide(L)'
;MVISLTPGNNTSPTITLPHSGVTLTPKPLTDAQKEALKNAAANTPAVIYHPSTEVPATTEPMEVLETWIGRSQSPEFPQMAAQHRTSTEALKTSYDAFKSTLASVYPDLADKKFGFTIEADGNLKATNSSGELSDADTKQLNTLLNASSGLKAAAATYRETAIDLVDADSPWSGSYLGRYNLTKENFASSLDLGALFIPKTSTPSKEQFDGMFFNQLAYKGVLHTQETEAAMLAARAAEKAAG
;
A
#
# COMPACT_ATOMS: atom_id res chain seq x y z
N MET A 1 8.32 -36.47 -27.62
CA MET A 1 7.24 -36.05 -28.54
C MET A 1 6.14 -35.45 -27.69
N VAL A 2 5.81 -34.19 -27.97
CA VAL A 2 4.60 -33.40 -27.60
C VAL A 2 4.16 -33.29 -26.11
N ILE A 3 3.71 -32.09 -25.81
CA ILE A 3 3.27 -31.52 -24.52
C ILE A 3 1.78 -31.86 -24.31
N SER A 4 1.33 -32.03 -23.08
CA SER A 4 -0.06 -31.75 -22.69
C SER A 4 -0.13 -31.22 -21.25
N LEU A 5 -0.84 -30.10 -21.09
CA LEU A 5 -1.15 -29.40 -19.84
C LEU A 5 -2.57 -29.77 -19.40
N THR A 6 -2.78 -30.01 -18.09
CA THR A 6 -4.10 -29.89 -17.45
C THR A 6 -3.98 -29.40 -15.99
N PRO A 7 -4.97 -28.66 -15.47
CA PRO A 7 -4.84 -27.79 -14.29
C PRO A 7 -5.14 -28.50 -12.96
N GLY A 8 -4.32 -28.24 -11.94
CA GLY A 8 -4.53 -28.71 -10.57
C GLY A 8 -5.50 -27.82 -9.79
N ASN A 9 -6.60 -28.42 -9.35
CA ASN A 9 -7.67 -27.84 -8.55
C ASN A 9 -7.21 -27.62 -7.09
N ASN A 10 -7.25 -26.39 -6.58
CA ASN A 10 -6.99 -26.10 -5.16
C ASN A 10 -8.28 -26.29 -4.35
N THR A 11 -8.37 -27.38 -3.58
CA THR A 11 -9.43 -27.60 -2.59
C THR A 11 -8.99 -27.09 -1.22
N SER A 12 -9.70 -26.09 -0.68
CA SER A 12 -9.58 -25.68 0.73
C SER A 12 -10.13 -26.77 1.66
N PRO A 13 -9.58 -26.98 2.87
CA PRO A 13 -10.10 -27.98 3.79
C PRO A 13 -11.43 -27.52 4.43
N THR A 14 -12.48 -28.32 4.24
CA THR A 14 -13.76 -28.19 4.94
C THR A 14 -13.59 -28.63 6.40
N ILE A 15 -13.82 -27.73 7.35
CA ILE A 15 -13.99 -28.07 8.76
C ILE A 15 -15.45 -28.49 8.97
N THR A 16 -15.67 -29.76 9.32
CA THR A 16 -17.01 -30.27 9.67
C THR A 16 -17.23 -30.13 11.18
N LEU A 17 -18.24 -29.36 11.58
CA LEU A 17 -18.72 -29.29 12.97
C LEU A 17 -19.60 -30.52 13.28
N PRO A 18 -19.48 -31.15 14.46
CA PRO A 18 -20.33 -32.30 14.80
C PRO A 18 -21.78 -31.85 15.05
N HIS A 19 -22.73 -32.61 14.50
CA HIS A 19 -24.15 -32.44 14.79
C HIS A 19 -24.44 -32.74 16.26
N SER A 20 -24.93 -31.73 16.98
CA SER A 20 -25.54 -31.90 18.30
C SER A 20 -26.83 -32.71 18.15
N GLY A 21 -26.84 -33.97 18.61
CA GLY A 21 -27.95 -34.92 18.53
C GLY A 21 -29.19 -34.57 19.38
N VAL A 22 -29.59 -33.30 19.39
CA VAL A 22 -30.79 -32.84 20.08
C VAL A 22 -31.98 -32.95 19.13
N THR A 23 -32.81 -33.97 19.31
CA THR A 23 -34.09 -34.08 18.63
C THR A 23 -35.08 -33.12 19.28
N LEU A 24 -35.45 -32.06 18.56
CA LEU A 24 -36.48 -31.11 19.00
C LEU A 24 -37.87 -31.70 18.73
N THR A 25 -38.63 -32.00 19.78
CA THR A 25 -40.04 -32.37 19.66
C THR A 25 -40.92 -31.11 19.69
N PRO A 26 -41.73 -30.86 18.64
CA PRO A 26 -42.59 -29.69 18.62
C PRO A 26 -43.71 -29.84 19.66
N LYS A 27 -43.82 -28.86 20.56
CA LYS A 27 -44.94 -28.76 21.49
C LYS A 27 -46.08 -27.97 20.83
N PRO A 28 -47.32 -28.50 20.78
CA PRO A 28 -48.44 -27.77 20.23
C PRO A 28 -48.76 -26.53 21.07
N LEU A 29 -49.11 -25.44 20.39
CA LEU A 29 -49.50 -24.18 21.03
C LEU A 29 -50.75 -24.38 21.87
N THR A 30 -50.74 -23.84 23.09
CA THR A 30 -51.93 -23.79 23.95
C THR A 30 -52.92 -22.76 23.40
N ASP A 31 -54.20 -22.87 23.78
CA ASP A 31 -55.23 -21.97 23.24
C ASP A 31 -54.99 -20.50 23.61
N ALA A 32 -54.38 -20.23 24.77
CA ALA A 32 -53.91 -18.90 25.14
C ALA A 32 -52.81 -18.35 24.21
N GLN A 33 -51.90 -19.23 23.74
CA GLN A 33 -50.86 -18.84 22.78
C GLN A 33 -51.43 -18.64 21.37
N LYS A 34 -52.47 -19.39 20.99
CA LYS A 34 -53.20 -19.17 19.73
C LYS A 34 -53.94 -17.84 19.74
N GLU A 35 -54.58 -17.48 20.84
CA GLU A 35 -55.25 -16.18 20.97
C GLU A 35 -54.26 -15.01 21.02
N ALA A 36 -53.12 -15.16 21.70
CA ALA A 36 -52.04 -14.18 21.66
C ALA A 36 -51.50 -13.97 20.22
N LEU A 37 -51.38 -15.05 19.44
CA LEU A 37 -50.94 -14.98 18.04
C LEU A 37 -51.97 -14.30 17.13
N LYS A 38 -53.28 -14.56 17.33
CA LYS A 38 -54.35 -13.87 16.59
C LYS A 38 -54.38 -12.38 16.90
N ASN A 39 -54.21 -12.00 18.17
CA ASN A 39 -54.17 -10.60 18.59
C ASN A 39 -52.92 -9.88 18.06
N ALA A 40 -51.77 -10.56 17.98
CA ALA A 40 -50.58 -10.03 17.33
C ALA A 40 -50.79 -9.85 15.81
N ALA A 41 -51.41 -10.82 15.13
CA ALA A 41 -51.70 -10.73 13.71
C ALA A 41 -52.73 -9.63 13.35
N ALA A 42 -53.67 -9.34 14.26
CA ALA A 42 -54.69 -8.32 14.05
C ALA A 42 -54.19 -6.88 14.32
N ASN A 43 -53.19 -6.71 15.20
CA ASN A 43 -52.71 -5.39 15.64
C ASN A 43 -51.32 -5.00 15.12
N THR A 44 -50.68 -5.87 14.31
CA THR A 44 -49.41 -5.57 13.65
C THR A 44 -49.61 -5.78 12.16
N PRO A 45 -49.53 -4.74 11.30
CA PRO A 45 -49.43 -4.97 9.88
C PRO A 45 -48.18 -5.81 9.63
N ALA A 46 -48.35 -7.04 9.15
CA ALA A 46 -47.23 -7.80 8.62
C ALA A 46 -46.73 -7.05 7.38
N VAL A 47 -45.68 -6.26 7.53
CA VAL A 47 -44.92 -5.73 6.40
C VAL A 47 -44.20 -6.94 5.80
N ILE A 48 -44.89 -7.67 4.93
CA ILE A 48 -44.26 -8.63 4.03
C ILE A 48 -43.49 -7.76 3.02
N TYR A 49 -42.16 -7.81 3.10
CA TYR A 49 -41.32 -7.12 2.14
C TYR A 49 -41.45 -7.83 0.78
N HIS A 50 -42.26 -7.27 -0.12
CA HIS A 50 -42.29 -7.65 -1.52
C HIS A 50 -41.28 -6.77 -2.28
N PRO A 51 -40.21 -7.31 -2.88
CA PRO A 51 -39.25 -6.53 -3.65
C PRO A 51 -39.80 -5.99 -5.00
N SER A 52 -41.13 -5.93 -5.17
CA SER A 52 -41.78 -5.42 -6.39
C SER A 52 -42.89 -4.41 -6.11
N THR A 53 -42.97 -3.86 -4.89
CA THR A 53 -43.79 -2.67 -4.65
C THR A 53 -42.99 -1.45 -5.11
N GLU A 54 -43.55 -0.67 -6.03
CA GLU A 54 -42.99 0.62 -6.46
C GLU A 54 -42.57 1.41 -5.22
N VAL A 55 -41.29 1.77 -5.18
CA VAL A 55 -40.71 2.63 -4.14
C VAL A 55 -41.62 3.86 -4.04
N PRO A 56 -42.17 4.21 -2.85
CA PRO A 56 -42.87 5.48 -2.71
C PRO A 56 -41.90 6.54 -3.19
N ALA A 57 -42.29 7.34 -4.19
CA ALA A 57 -41.43 8.39 -4.72
C ALA A 57 -41.01 9.29 -3.57
N THR A 58 -39.77 9.10 -3.09
CA THR A 58 -39.12 9.96 -2.15
C THR A 58 -39.08 11.33 -2.82
N THR A 59 -39.89 12.24 -2.28
CA THR A 59 -39.98 13.65 -2.71
C THR A 59 -38.88 14.49 -2.08
N GLU A 60 -38.02 13.88 -1.27
CA GLU A 60 -36.75 14.48 -0.90
C GLU A 60 -35.80 14.33 -2.11
N PRO A 61 -35.26 15.43 -2.65
CA PRO A 61 -34.24 15.33 -3.67
C PRO A 61 -33.12 14.45 -3.13
N MET A 62 -32.68 13.46 -3.90
CA MET A 62 -31.49 12.71 -3.55
C MET A 62 -30.35 13.72 -3.43
N GLU A 63 -29.94 14.03 -2.21
CA GLU A 63 -28.69 14.72 -1.98
C GLU A 63 -27.59 13.75 -2.38
N VAL A 64 -27.01 13.99 -3.56
CA VAL A 64 -25.76 13.34 -3.93
C VAL A 64 -24.73 13.84 -2.92
N LEU A 65 -24.45 13.04 -1.91
CA LEU A 65 -23.23 13.21 -1.14
C LEU A 65 -22.08 12.93 -2.11
N GLU A 66 -21.52 13.98 -2.70
CA GLU A 66 -20.22 13.95 -3.36
C GLU A 66 -19.11 13.79 -2.30
N THR A 67 -19.18 12.71 -1.52
CA THR A 67 -18.07 12.31 -0.67
C THR A 67 -16.99 11.83 -1.62
N TRP A 68 -15.87 12.55 -1.68
CA TRP A 68 -14.69 12.12 -2.43
C TRP A 68 -14.23 10.76 -1.89
N ILE A 69 -14.57 9.69 -2.62
CA ILE A 69 -14.08 8.33 -2.42
C ILE A 69 -12.83 8.12 -3.27
N GLY A 70 -12.09 9.18 -3.65
CA GLY A 70 -10.96 9.26 -4.61
C GLY A 70 -10.78 8.20 -5.69
N ARG A 71 -9.55 8.06 -6.21
CA ARG A 71 -9.34 7.40 -7.50
C ARG A 71 -9.44 5.87 -7.46
N SER A 72 -9.79 5.28 -8.60
CA SER A 72 -9.63 3.85 -8.86
C SER A 72 -8.20 3.51 -9.26
N GLN A 73 -7.80 2.25 -9.11
CA GLN A 73 -6.46 1.80 -9.52
C GLN A 73 -6.33 1.92 -11.04
N SER A 74 -5.22 2.48 -11.50
CA SER A 74 -4.92 2.69 -12.92
C SER A 74 -4.75 1.34 -13.63
N PRO A 75 -5.25 1.18 -14.88
CA PRO A 75 -4.99 -0.02 -15.68
C PRO A 75 -3.49 -0.31 -15.91
N GLU A 76 -2.66 0.72 -15.87
CA GLU A 76 -1.20 0.64 -16.03
C GLU A 76 -0.47 0.18 -14.74
N PHE A 77 -1.16 0.04 -13.60
CA PHE A 77 -0.56 -0.34 -12.32
C PHE A 77 0.32 -1.61 -12.40
N PRO A 78 -0.08 -2.71 -13.07
CA PRO A 78 0.78 -3.89 -13.16
C PRO A 78 2.13 -3.61 -13.86
N GLN A 79 2.14 -2.74 -14.87
CA GLN A 79 3.36 -2.33 -15.55
C GLN A 79 4.25 -1.48 -14.64
N MET A 80 3.66 -0.50 -13.96
CA MET A 80 4.38 0.38 -13.02
C MET A 80 4.95 -0.40 -11.83
N ALA A 81 4.21 -1.39 -11.32
CA ALA A 81 4.70 -2.32 -10.29
C ALA A 81 5.90 -3.16 -10.77
N ALA A 82 5.88 -3.63 -12.02
CA ALA A 82 7.00 -4.38 -12.60
C ALA A 82 8.24 -3.47 -12.81
N GLN A 83 8.03 -2.23 -13.24
CA GLN A 83 9.10 -1.23 -13.37
C GLN A 83 9.71 -0.88 -12.01
N HIS A 84 8.87 -0.61 -11.00
CA HIS A 84 9.31 -0.35 -9.64
C HIS A 84 10.09 -1.54 -9.05
N ARG A 85 9.65 -2.78 -9.30
CA ARG A 85 10.41 -3.96 -8.89
C ARG A 85 11.80 -3.97 -9.53
N THR A 86 11.89 -3.69 -10.83
CA THR A 86 13.16 -3.66 -11.56
C THR A 86 14.09 -2.57 -11.04
N SER A 87 13.57 -1.36 -10.78
CA SER A 87 14.36 -0.27 -10.22
C SER A 87 14.80 -0.54 -8.78
N THR A 88 13.99 -1.26 -7.98
CA THR A 88 14.36 -1.72 -6.64
C THR A 88 15.59 -2.63 -6.66
N GLU A 89 15.63 -3.60 -7.57
CA GLU A 89 16.78 -4.51 -7.70
C GLU A 89 18.04 -3.79 -8.20
N ALA A 90 17.88 -2.84 -9.14
CA ALA A 90 18.99 -2.02 -9.63
C ALA A 90 19.55 -1.09 -8.53
N LEU A 91 18.67 -0.50 -7.73
CA LEU A 91 19.05 0.31 -6.57
C LEU A 91 19.78 -0.54 -5.53
N LYS A 92 19.25 -1.73 -5.21
CA LYS A 92 19.91 -2.67 -4.30
C LYS A 92 21.32 -3.00 -4.77
N THR A 93 21.46 -3.40 -6.03
CA THR A 93 22.75 -3.77 -6.63
C THR A 93 23.76 -2.62 -6.53
N SER A 94 23.32 -1.40 -6.85
CA SER A 94 24.18 -0.22 -6.80
C SER A 94 24.56 0.15 -5.36
N TYR A 95 23.64 -0.04 -4.41
CA TYR A 95 23.91 0.23 -2.99
C TYR A 95 24.85 -0.80 -2.36
N ASP A 96 24.71 -2.08 -2.69
CA ASP A 96 25.64 -3.13 -2.26
C ASP A 96 27.06 -2.84 -2.77
N ALA A 97 27.20 -2.43 -4.04
CA ALA A 97 28.49 -2.03 -4.63
C ALA A 97 29.10 -0.80 -3.93
N PHE A 98 28.26 0.20 -3.60
CA PHE A 98 28.67 1.34 -2.80
C PHE A 98 29.14 0.92 -1.40
N LYS A 99 28.38 0.09 -0.67
CA LYS A 99 28.76 -0.41 0.67
C LYS A 99 30.05 -1.23 0.63
N SER A 100 30.27 -2.04 -0.42
CA SER A 100 31.51 -2.80 -0.61
C SER A 100 32.71 -1.86 -0.80
N THR A 101 32.58 -0.83 -1.64
CA THR A 101 33.62 0.19 -1.84
C THR A 101 33.89 0.97 -0.56
N LEU A 102 32.82 1.35 0.16
CA LEU A 102 32.92 2.07 1.42
C LEU A 102 33.68 1.24 2.48
N ALA A 103 33.38 -0.05 2.60
CA ALA A 103 34.08 -0.95 3.52
C ALA A 103 35.57 -1.11 3.20
N SER A 104 35.94 -1.06 1.92
CA SER A 104 37.33 -1.16 1.50
C SER A 104 38.15 0.12 1.72
N VAL A 105 37.53 1.30 1.61
CA VAL A 105 38.25 2.59 1.60
C VAL A 105 38.06 3.36 2.92
N TYR A 106 36.89 3.24 3.54
CA TYR A 106 36.51 3.91 4.78
C TYR A 106 35.84 2.93 5.76
N PRO A 107 36.58 1.94 6.30
CA PRO A 107 36.01 0.91 7.17
C PRO A 107 35.26 1.49 8.38
N ASP A 108 35.80 2.55 9.01
CA ASP A 108 35.17 3.23 10.15
C ASP A 108 33.79 3.84 9.81
N LEU A 109 33.57 4.26 8.56
CA LEU A 109 32.27 4.75 8.10
C LEU A 109 31.35 3.60 7.68
N ALA A 110 31.92 2.52 7.15
CA ALA A 110 31.16 1.36 6.71
C ALA A 110 30.54 0.57 7.88
N ASP A 111 31.24 0.54 9.02
CA ASP A 111 30.82 -0.10 10.26
C ASP A 111 29.71 0.67 10.98
N LYS A 112 29.57 1.97 10.70
CA LYS A 112 28.48 2.80 11.25
C LYS A 112 27.15 2.48 10.57
N LYS A 113 26.09 2.57 11.34
CA LYS A 113 24.73 2.41 10.87
C LYS A 113 24.21 3.72 10.29
N PHE A 114 23.94 3.73 8.99
CA PHE A 114 23.34 4.85 8.29
C PHE A 114 22.38 4.37 7.21
N GLY A 115 21.43 5.22 6.86
CA GLY A 115 20.63 5.09 5.64
C GLY A 115 20.97 6.19 4.66
N PHE A 116 20.18 6.29 3.61
CA PHE A 116 20.29 7.41 2.67
C PHE A 116 18.97 7.64 1.96
N THR A 117 18.83 8.80 1.34
CA THR A 117 17.70 9.15 0.49
C THR A 117 18.14 10.00 -0.68
N ILE A 118 17.20 10.35 -1.55
CA ILE A 118 17.39 11.24 -2.68
C ILE A 118 16.51 12.49 -2.50
N GLU A 119 17.15 13.66 -2.56
CA GLU A 119 16.49 14.96 -2.49
C GLU A 119 15.83 15.32 -3.83
N ALA A 120 14.98 16.34 -3.83
CA ALA A 120 14.22 16.76 -5.01
C ALA A 120 15.14 17.11 -6.21
N ASP A 121 16.27 17.76 -5.91
CA ASP A 121 17.32 18.13 -6.87
C ASP A 121 18.12 16.93 -7.42
N GLY A 122 17.84 15.72 -6.93
CA GLY A 122 18.47 14.48 -7.33
C GLY A 122 19.76 14.16 -6.58
N ASN A 123 20.20 14.99 -5.62
CA ASN A 123 21.34 14.70 -4.77
C ASN A 123 21.00 13.63 -3.73
N LEU A 124 21.99 12.80 -3.41
CA LEU A 124 21.86 11.81 -2.35
C LEU A 124 22.25 12.41 -1.01
N LYS A 125 21.57 11.97 0.04
CA LYS A 125 21.79 12.44 1.39
C LYS A 125 21.76 11.28 2.37
N ALA A 126 22.79 11.18 3.21
CA ALA A 126 22.85 10.23 4.30
C ALA A 126 21.78 10.56 5.35
N THR A 127 21.17 9.51 5.90
CA THR A 127 20.23 9.61 7.03
C THR A 127 20.90 9.02 8.27
N ASN A 128 20.76 9.73 9.40
CA ASN A 128 21.37 9.36 10.68
C ASN A 128 20.32 8.90 11.69
N SER A 129 19.42 7.99 11.29
CA SER A 129 18.33 7.53 12.15
C SER A 129 18.81 6.76 13.39
N SER A 130 20.04 6.23 13.36
CA SER A 130 20.70 5.53 14.48
C SER A 130 21.39 6.47 15.47
N GLY A 131 21.70 7.71 15.06
CA GLY A 131 22.52 8.65 15.83
C GLY A 131 24.02 8.34 15.82
N GLU A 132 24.49 7.39 15.00
CA GLU A 132 25.90 6.98 14.97
C GLU A 132 26.80 7.89 14.11
N LEU A 133 26.23 8.72 13.24
CA LEU A 133 27.00 9.65 12.41
C LEU A 133 27.28 10.96 13.13
N SER A 134 28.54 11.39 13.13
CA SER A 134 28.91 12.78 13.40
C SER A 134 28.62 13.69 12.19
N ASP A 135 28.74 15.01 12.37
CA ASP A 135 28.64 15.97 11.26
C ASP A 135 29.70 15.73 10.18
N ALA A 136 30.91 15.37 10.60
CA ALA A 136 32.01 15.04 9.70
C ALA A 136 31.71 13.76 8.91
N ASP A 137 31.19 12.73 9.57
CA ASP A 137 30.78 11.47 8.92
C ASP A 137 29.67 11.71 7.91
N THR A 138 28.67 12.51 8.29
CA THR A 138 27.53 12.85 7.43
C THR A 138 28.00 13.59 6.18
N LYS A 139 28.90 14.58 6.34
CA LYS A 139 29.46 15.33 5.21
C LYS A 139 30.28 14.43 4.27
N GLN A 140 31.07 13.52 4.85
CA GLN A 140 31.87 12.57 4.09
C GLN A 140 30.97 11.59 3.32
N LEU A 141 29.95 11.01 3.97
CA LEU A 141 28.99 10.12 3.33
C LEU A 141 28.23 10.82 2.21
N ASN A 142 27.75 12.06 2.40
CA ASN A 142 27.10 12.82 1.34
C ASN A 142 28.01 13.01 0.12
N THR A 143 29.29 13.29 0.36
CA THR A 143 30.27 13.42 -0.73
C THR A 143 30.45 12.10 -1.47
N LEU A 144 30.61 10.99 -0.76
CA LEU A 144 30.81 9.67 -1.34
C LEU A 144 29.58 9.15 -2.07
N LEU A 145 28.39 9.34 -1.51
CA LEU A 145 27.11 8.98 -2.13
C LEU A 145 26.95 9.70 -3.46
N ASN A 146 27.17 11.02 -3.49
CA ASN A 146 27.02 11.82 -4.71
C ASN A 146 28.14 11.61 -5.73
N ALA A 147 29.30 11.09 -5.31
CA ALA A 147 30.36 10.67 -6.23
C ALA A 147 30.03 9.35 -6.96
N SER A 148 29.10 8.54 -6.42
CA SER A 148 28.64 7.30 -7.06
C SER A 148 27.58 7.59 -8.11
N SER A 149 28.00 7.78 -9.36
CA SER A 149 27.09 8.05 -10.49
C SER A 149 26.05 6.94 -10.69
N GLY A 150 26.47 5.68 -10.54
CA GLY A 150 25.57 4.52 -10.65
C GLY A 150 24.50 4.50 -9.56
N LEU A 151 24.87 4.72 -8.30
CA LEU A 151 23.91 4.78 -7.19
C LEU A 151 22.96 5.97 -7.35
N LYS A 152 23.47 7.14 -7.74
CA LYS A 152 22.67 8.34 -7.96
C LYS A 152 21.62 8.14 -9.06
N ALA A 153 22.03 7.56 -10.19
CA ALA A 153 21.10 7.23 -11.28
C ALA A 153 20.07 6.19 -10.85
N ALA A 154 20.48 5.13 -10.15
CA ALA A 154 19.55 4.09 -9.67
C ALA A 154 18.54 4.64 -8.65
N ALA A 155 18.97 5.52 -7.75
CA ALA A 155 18.10 6.17 -6.77
C ALA A 155 17.11 7.14 -7.44
N ALA A 156 17.55 7.88 -8.47
CA ALA A 156 16.66 8.71 -9.27
C ALA A 156 15.58 7.86 -9.97
N THR A 157 15.97 6.81 -10.68
CA THR A 157 15.01 5.90 -11.33
C THR A 157 14.07 5.25 -10.31
N TYR A 158 14.59 4.81 -9.16
CA TYR A 158 13.76 4.28 -8.08
C TYR A 158 12.71 5.30 -7.63
N ARG A 159 13.11 6.54 -7.36
CA ARG A 159 12.20 7.63 -6.98
C ARG A 159 11.06 7.80 -7.99
N GLU A 160 11.39 7.94 -9.27
CA GLU A 160 10.36 8.15 -10.30
C GLU A 160 9.39 6.96 -10.36
N THR A 161 9.90 5.72 -10.40
CA THR A 161 9.04 4.53 -10.44
C THR A 161 8.23 4.30 -9.17
N ALA A 162 8.70 4.78 -8.01
CA ALA A 162 7.97 4.72 -6.75
C ALA A 162 6.82 5.72 -6.72
N ILE A 163 7.04 6.93 -7.27
CA ILE A 163 5.99 7.93 -7.48
C ILE A 163 4.92 7.36 -8.42
N ASP A 164 5.33 6.83 -9.58
CA ASP A 164 4.42 6.21 -10.56
C ASP A 164 3.58 5.09 -9.94
N LEU A 165 4.20 4.24 -9.12
CA LEU A 165 3.52 3.14 -8.43
C LEU A 165 2.46 3.65 -7.45
N VAL A 166 2.78 4.67 -6.65
CA VAL A 166 1.86 5.28 -5.69
C VAL A 166 0.71 5.98 -6.42
N ASP A 167 1.01 6.75 -7.45
CA ASP A 167 0.03 7.50 -8.24
C ASP A 167 -0.94 6.58 -8.98
N ALA A 168 -0.46 5.42 -9.47
CA ALA A 168 -1.30 4.45 -10.16
C ALA A 168 -2.13 3.56 -9.23
N ASP A 169 -1.84 3.50 -7.93
CA ASP A 169 -2.61 2.67 -7.00
C ASP A 169 -3.90 3.35 -6.54
N SER A 170 -4.80 2.56 -5.95
CA SER A 170 -6.04 3.04 -5.35
C SER A 170 -5.90 3.23 -3.84
N PRO A 171 -6.57 4.23 -3.25
CA PRO A 171 -6.68 4.37 -1.79
C PRO A 171 -7.60 3.31 -1.13
N TRP A 172 -8.47 2.64 -1.89
CA TRP A 172 -9.54 1.74 -1.38
C TRP A 172 -9.48 0.33 -1.97
N SER A 173 -8.61 0.11 -2.95
CA SER A 173 -8.36 -1.18 -3.58
C SER A 173 -6.89 -1.31 -3.92
N GLY A 174 -6.43 -2.49 -4.32
CA GLY A 174 -5.02 -2.70 -4.62
C GLY A 174 -4.15 -2.79 -3.36
N SER A 175 -3.02 -2.07 -3.34
CA SER A 175 -2.03 -2.12 -2.24
C SER A 175 -2.22 -1.00 -1.21
N TYR A 176 -3.29 -0.19 -1.33
CA TYR A 176 -3.58 0.97 -0.48
C TYR A 176 -2.46 2.02 -0.47
N LEU A 177 -1.61 2.03 -1.50
CA LEU A 177 -0.59 3.05 -1.70
C LEU A 177 -1.22 4.34 -2.23
N GLY A 178 -2.35 4.24 -2.94
CA GLY A 178 -3.00 5.39 -3.56
C GLY A 178 -3.51 6.43 -2.56
N ARG A 179 -3.54 6.11 -1.27
CA ARG A 179 -3.86 7.07 -0.20
C ARG A 179 -2.75 8.10 0.05
N TYR A 180 -1.55 7.87 -0.46
CA TYR A 180 -0.40 8.75 -0.26
C TYR A 180 -0.11 9.60 -1.47
N ASN A 181 0.31 10.83 -1.23
CA ASN A 181 0.87 11.73 -2.23
C ASN A 181 2.40 11.70 -2.10
N LEU A 182 3.07 10.90 -2.92
CA LEU A 182 4.54 10.83 -2.95
C LEU A 182 5.04 11.70 -4.11
N THR A 183 5.85 12.71 -3.81
CA THR A 183 6.40 13.65 -4.80
C THR A 183 7.92 13.76 -4.66
N LYS A 184 8.59 14.43 -5.60
CA LYS A 184 10.04 14.64 -5.52
C LYS A 184 10.43 15.45 -4.28
N GLU A 185 9.57 16.38 -3.88
CA GLU A 185 9.77 17.33 -2.79
C GLU A 185 9.67 16.65 -1.43
N ASN A 186 8.75 15.70 -1.26
CA ASN A 186 8.57 15.00 0.02
C ASN A 186 9.26 13.64 0.09
N PHE A 187 9.82 13.14 -1.03
CA PHE A 187 10.45 11.81 -1.10
C PHE A 187 11.51 11.61 -0.02
N ALA A 188 12.41 12.58 0.14
CA ALA A 188 13.50 12.52 1.11
C ALA A 188 13.02 12.44 2.57
N SER A 189 11.88 13.05 2.88
CA SER A 189 11.27 12.96 4.21
C SER A 189 10.45 11.68 4.41
N SER A 190 9.94 11.09 3.33
CA SER A 190 9.06 9.92 3.40
C SER A 190 9.82 8.59 3.34
N LEU A 191 10.97 8.53 2.66
CA LEU A 191 11.68 7.27 2.40
C LEU A 191 13.17 7.35 2.72
N ASP A 192 13.61 6.37 3.51
CA ASP A 192 15.01 5.97 3.67
C ASP A 192 15.26 4.75 2.76
N LEU A 193 16.04 4.97 1.71
CA LEU A 193 16.39 3.96 0.71
C LEU A 193 17.34 2.90 1.26
N GLY A 194 18.20 3.26 2.22
CA GLY A 194 19.08 2.31 2.88
C GLY A 194 18.30 1.30 3.73
N ALA A 195 17.21 1.76 4.36
CA ALA A 195 16.36 0.93 5.20
C ALA A 195 15.62 -0.17 4.42
N LEU A 196 15.42 -0.01 3.10
CA LEU A 196 14.76 -1.00 2.24
C LEU A 196 15.54 -2.32 2.15
N PHE A 197 16.86 -2.26 2.35
CA PHE A 197 17.77 -3.37 2.06
C PHE A 197 18.39 -3.98 3.31
N ILE A 198 17.86 -3.67 4.50
CA ILE A 198 18.26 -4.33 5.73
C ILE A 198 17.97 -5.84 5.58
N PRO A 199 19.00 -6.71 5.68
CA PRO A 199 18.82 -8.14 5.44
C PRO A 199 17.74 -8.71 6.35
N LYS A 200 16.76 -9.42 5.79
CA LYS A 200 15.61 -9.94 6.54
C LYS A 200 15.98 -11.21 7.30
N THR A 201 15.48 -11.33 8.52
CA THR A 201 15.56 -12.53 9.36
C THR A 201 14.21 -13.23 9.42
N SER A 202 14.18 -14.48 9.91
CA SER A 202 12.94 -15.28 10.02
C SER A 202 11.85 -14.58 10.84
N THR A 203 12.26 -13.82 11.85
CA THR A 203 11.41 -12.87 12.57
C THR A 203 11.96 -11.47 12.29
N PRO A 204 11.22 -10.61 11.58
CA PRO A 204 11.68 -9.25 11.32
C PRO A 204 11.81 -8.44 12.62
N SER A 205 12.94 -7.77 12.80
CA SER A 205 13.13 -6.74 13.81
C SER A 205 12.25 -5.52 13.48
N LYS A 206 12.05 -4.65 14.49
CA LYS A 206 11.34 -3.37 14.29
C LYS A 206 11.95 -2.56 13.15
N GLU A 207 13.27 -2.51 13.07
CA GLU A 207 13.97 -1.74 12.04
C GLU A 207 13.74 -2.31 10.64
N GLN A 208 13.79 -3.64 10.48
CA GLN A 208 13.48 -4.29 9.20
C GLN A 208 12.02 -4.07 8.81
N PHE A 209 11.10 -4.09 9.78
CA PHE A 209 9.69 -3.83 9.55
C PHE A 209 9.47 -2.37 9.14
N ASP A 210 9.96 -1.42 9.93
CA ASP A 210 9.83 0.01 9.68
C ASP A 210 10.50 0.42 8.35
N GLY A 211 11.59 -0.26 7.96
CA GLY A 211 12.29 -0.03 6.70
C GLY A 211 11.53 -0.48 5.44
N MET A 212 10.46 -1.27 5.57
CA MET A 212 9.66 -1.67 4.41
C MET A 212 8.96 -0.46 3.76
N PHE A 213 8.93 -0.40 2.43
CA PHE A 213 8.37 0.72 1.66
C PHE A 213 7.00 1.21 2.16
N PHE A 214 6.02 0.31 2.27
CA PHE A 214 4.68 0.66 2.75
C PHE A 214 4.69 1.22 4.18
N ASN A 215 5.51 0.66 5.07
CA ASN A 215 5.58 1.10 6.45
C ASN A 215 6.24 2.47 6.58
N GLN A 216 7.25 2.76 5.77
CA GLN A 216 7.84 4.09 5.70
C GLN A 216 6.80 5.13 5.27
N LEU A 217 5.99 4.84 4.24
CA LEU A 217 4.87 5.70 3.86
C LEU A 217 3.83 5.80 4.99
N ALA A 218 3.55 4.72 5.73
CA ALA A 218 2.62 4.74 6.86
C ALA A 218 3.05 5.67 7.99
N TYR A 219 4.34 5.78 8.25
CA TYR A 219 4.85 6.62 9.33
C TYR A 219 5.25 8.03 8.90
N LYS A 220 5.66 8.21 7.63
CA LYS A 220 6.32 9.43 7.15
C LYS A 220 5.72 9.97 5.84
N GLY A 221 4.78 9.26 5.24
CA GLY A 221 4.15 9.65 3.99
C GLY A 221 3.15 10.78 4.17
N VAL A 222 3.00 11.60 3.13
CA VAL A 222 1.94 12.62 3.06
C VAL A 222 0.70 11.96 2.47
N LEU A 223 -0.47 12.22 3.04
CA LEU A 223 -1.74 11.69 2.50
C LEU A 223 -2.23 12.53 1.32
N HIS A 224 -2.94 11.89 0.39
CA HIS A 224 -3.69 12.61 -0.63
C HIS A 224 -4.84 13.41 -0.01
N THR A 225 -5.07 14.58 -0.58
CA THR A 225 -6.31 15.35 -0.48
C THR A 225 -6.98 15.35 -1.85
N GLN A 226 -8.23 15.78 -1.92
CA GLN A 226 -8.91 15.97 -3.20
C GLN A 226 -8.11 16.90 -4.14
N GLU A 227 -7.51 17.96 -3.59
CA GLU A 227 -6.70 18.91 -4.35
C GLU A 227 -5.42 18.27 -4.90
N THR A 228 -4.69 17.52 -4.08
CA THR A 228 -3.43 16.90 -4.53
C THR A 228 -3.68 15.76 -5.52
N GLU A 229 -4.79 15.03 -5.38
CA GLU A 229 -5.19 14.02 -6.38
C GLU A 229 -5.57 14.69 -7.72
N ALA A 230 -6.34 15.78 -7.69
CA ALA A 230 -6.69 16.53 -8.89
C ALA A 230 -5.45 17.10 -9.60
N ALA A 231 -4.49 17.64 -8.84
CA ALA A 231 -3.23 18.14 -9.38
C ALA A 231 -2.40 17.02 -10.03
N MET A 232 -2.29 15.86 -9.40
CA MET A 232 -1.60 14.68 -9.96
C MET A 232 -2.26 14.21 -11.26
N LEU A 233 -3.60 14.10 -11.30
CA LEU A 233 -4.33 13.70 -12.50
C LEU A 233 -4.16 14.70 -13.65
N ALA A 234 -4.16 16.01 -13.34
CA ALA A 234 -3.91 17.05 -14.32
C ALA A 234 -2.48 16.97 -14.89
N ALA A 235 -1.47 16.73 -14.04
CA ALA A 235 -0.09 16.54 -14.47
C ALA A 235 0.06 15.34 -15.41
N ARG A 236 -0.54 14.20 -15.05
CA ARG A 236 -0.53 12.97 -15.88
C ARG A 236 -1.23 13.19 -17.24
N ALA A 237 -2.33 13.94 -17.25
CA ALA A 237 -3.03 14.27 -18.49
C ALA A 237 -2.16 15.15 -19.40
N ALA A 238 -1.41 16.10 -18.83
CA ALA A 238 -0.49 16.95 -19.58
C ALA A 238 0.68 16.15 -20.17
N GLU A 239 1.26 15.21 -19.42
CA GLU A 239 2.31 14.31 -19.91
C GLU A 239 1.83 13.44 -21.07
N LYS A 240 0.63 12.85 -20.95
CA LYS A 240 0.01 12.07 -22.04
C LYS A 240 -0.28 12.91 -23.30
N ALA A 241 -0.48 14.21 -23.17
CA ALA A 241 -0.70 15.10 -24.31
C ALA A 241 0.61 15.56 -24.98
N ALA A 242 1.75 15.42 -24.29
CA ALA A 242 3.05 15.87 -24.77
C ALA A 242 3.90 14.75 -25.43
N GLY A 243 3.50 13.48 -25.26
CA GLY A 243 4.15 12.31 -25.87
C GLY A 243 3.41 11.81 -27.11
#